data_AF-A0A936XKQ4-F1
#
_entry.id   AF-A0A936XKQ4-F1
#
_cell.length_a   1.000
_cell.length_b   1.000
_cell.length_c   1.000
_cell.angle_alpha   90.00
_cell.angle_beta   90.00
_cell.angle_gamma   90.00
#
_symmetry.space_group_name_H-M   'P 1'
#
loop_
_entity.id
_entity.type
_entity.pdbx_description
1 polymer ?
#
loop_
_entity_poly.entity_id
_entity_poly.type
_entity_poly.pdbx_seq_one_letter_code
_entity_poly.pdbx_strand_id
1 'polypeptide(L)'
;MRQTILLAFATMICLSAFSQDVDYKKGLIVVDGKDYAKLEVTKQNFGLTKSFEVFSMSGQKLIIAVVATEFEQDKNDNSYLFYRLTFLTANQVGIFKIAALGQEKSFAKLIGTSGIIINDKVDETKVKEFIASKSVTPRIAVDYTPVNRNRAWPIDIKQDHTIEQNSKIIGTFKNTGSSNGVDFYEIALPSGVTIAKFSFTGGNNAQNMEMFTAKDNYKRVVPIPQADKILAADASIDKNQFTLKRIVKWLVDGQYL
;
A
#
# COMPACT_ATOMS: atom_id res chain seq x y z
N MET A 1 71.47 23.06 -20.14
CA MET A 1 70.57 22.29 -19.26
C MET A 1 69.56 23.27 -18.68
N ARG A 2 68.35 23.36 -19.24
CA ARG A 2 67.11 22.73 -18.74
C ARG A 2 66.86 23.01 -17.25
N GLN A 3 66.01 23.99 -16.97
CA GLN A 3 64.99 23.85 -15.92
C GLN A 3 63.67 24.43 -16.43
N THR A 4 62.64 23.65 -16.17
CA THR A 4 61.43 23.51 -16.95
C THR A 4 60.35 24.43 -16.40
N ILE A 5 59.72 25.20 -17.29
CA ILE A 5 58.49 25.95 -17.04
C ILE A 5 57.37 24.95 -16.77
N LEU A 6 56.76 24.98 -15.58
CA LEU A 6 55.47 24.34 -15.34
C LEU A 6 54.74 25.08 -14.20
N LEU A 7 54.07 26.19 -14.53
CA LEU A 7 53.07 26.77 -13.64
C LEU A 7 51.70 26.31 -14.15
N ALA A 8 51.12 25.36 -13.42
CA ALA A 8 49.86 24.72 -13.74
C ALA A 8 48.71 25.73 -13.65
N PHE A 9 48.01 25.91 -14.77
CA PHE A 9 46.74 26.60 -14.86
C PHE A 9 45.65 25.69 -14.27
N ALA A 10 45.27 25.93 -13.02
CA ALA A 10 44.14 25.23 -12.38
C ALA A 10 42.83 25.84 -12.90
N THR A 11 42.36 25.36 -14.04
CA THR A 11 41.01 25.66 -14.54
C THR A 11 39.99 24.95 -13.64
N MET A 12 39.47 25.70 -12.66
CA MET A 12 38.31 25.32 -11.87
C MET A 12 37.09 25.33 -12.78
N ILE A 13 36.76 24.18 -13.37
CA ILE A 13 35.49 24.00 -14.09
C ILE A 13 34.40 23.97 -13.02
N CYS A 14 33.80 25.12 -12.75
CA CYS A 14 32.49 25.21 -12.11
C CYS A 14 31.49 24.52 -13.04
N LEU A 15 31.29 23.22 -12.86
CA LEU A 15 30.10 22.53 -13.37
C LEU A 15 28.91 23.16 -12.69
N SER A 16 28.26 24.11 -13.36
CA SER A 16 26.94 24.61 -12.99
C SER A 16 26.01 23.41 -12.97
N ALA A 17 25.64 22.96 -11.77
CA ALA A 17 24.59 21.99 -11.55
C ALA A 17 23.29 22.59 -12.10
N PHE A 18 22.95 22.26 -13.35
CA PHE A 18 21.64 22.55 -13.92
C PHE A 18 20.63 21.73 -13.13
N SER A 19 19.90 22.39 -12.23
CA SER A 19 18.69 21.82 -11.66
C SER A 19 17.68 21.65 -12.80
N GLN A 20 17.25 20.42 -13.07
CA GLN A 20 16.19 20.15 -14.05
C GLN A 20 14.93 20.92 -13.63
N ASP A 21 14.35 21.65 -14.58
CA ASP A 21 13.08 22.34 -14.36
C ASP A 21 11.94 21.37 -14.66
N VAL A 22 11.10 21.11 -13.66
CA VAL A 22 9.98 20.18 -13.78
C VAL A 22 8.68 20.89 -13.51
N ASP A 23 7.81 20.89 -14.51
CA ASP A 23 6.48 21.47 -14.45
C ASP A 23 5.40 20.40 -14.62
N TYR A 24 4.22 20.68 -14.07
CA TYR A 24 3.04 19.83 -14.19
C TYR A 24 1.85 20.67 -14.61
N LYS A 25 1.37 20.41 -15.83
CA LYS A 25 0.26 21.15 -16.43
C LYS A 25 -0.68 20.18 -17.14
N LYS A 26 -1.98 20.22 -16.78
CA LYS A 26 -3.07 19.51 -17.46
C LYS A 26 -2.82 18.00 -17.67
N GLY A 27 -2.29 17.30 -16.67
CA GLY A 27 -2.02 15.86 -16.78
C GLY A 27 -0.73 15.51 -17.52
N LEU A 28 0.18 16.48 -17.69
CA LEU A 28 1.46 16.28 -18.36
C LEU A 28 2.62 16.69 -17.45
N ILE A 29 3.62 15.83 -17.35
CA ILE A 29 4.92 16.13 -16.75
C ILE A 29 5.80 16.68 -17.86
N VAL A 30 6.34 17.88 -17.63
CA VAL A 30 7.25 18.57 -18.55
C VAL A 30 8.60 18.72 -17.86
N VAL A 31 9.67 18.31 -18.51
CA VAL A 31 11.05 18.41 -18.01
C VAL A 31 11.86 19.26 -18.97
N ASP A 32 12.47 20.33 -18.46
CA ASP A 32 13.24 21.31 -19.23
C ASP A 32 12.49 21.82 -20.48
N GLY A 33 11.18 22.07 -20.32
CA GLY A 33 10.28 22.54 -21.37
C GLY A 33 9.84 21.48 -22.39
N LYS A 34 10.22 20.20 -22.21
CA LYS A 34 9.82 19.09 -23.10
C LYS A 34 8.82 18.16 -22.43
N ASP A 35 7.84 17.72 -23.19
CA ASP A 35 6.88 16.69 -22.76
C ASP A 35 7.63 15.41 -22.40
N TYR A 36 7.46 14.96 -21.16
CA TYR A 36 8.21 13.84 -20.60
C TYR A 36 7.32 12.62 -20.37
N ALA A 37 6.15 12.81 -19.75
CA ALA A 37 5.20 11.73 -19.49
C ALA A 37 3.79 12.27 -19.26
N LYS A 38 2.78 11.43 -19.51
CA LYS A 38 1.39 11.70 -19.15
C LYS A 38 1.13 11.21 -17.72
N LEU A 39 0.36 11.97 -16.96
CA LEU A 39 0.00 11.69 -15.58
C LEU A 39 -1.52 11.68 -15.43
N GLU A 40 -2.07 10.53 -15.11
CA GLU A 40 -3.47 10.39 -14.70
C GLU A 40 -3.57 10.42 -13.18
N VAL A 41 -4.62 11.07 -12.69
CA VAL A 41 -4.85 11.33 -11.27
C VAL A 41 -6.22 10.82 -10.88
N THR A 42 -6.28 9.85 -9.96
CA THR A 42 -7.53 9.40 -9.38
C THR A 42 -7.66 9.96 -7.96
N LYS A 43 -8.71 10.74 -7.71
CA LYS A 43 -9.00 11.30 -6.39
C LYS A 43 -9.73 10.27 -5.53
N GLN A 44 -9.34 10.20 -4.26
CA GLN A 44 -9.89 9.28 -3.25
C GLN A 44 -10.17 10.07 -1.97
N ASN A 45 -11.01 9.53 -1.07
CA ASN A 45 -11.31 10.15 0.23
C ASN A 45 -11.71 11.63 0.10
N PHE A 46 -12.69 11.94 -0.75
CA PHE A 46 -13.12 13.31 -1.05
C PHE A 46 -12.02 14.23 -1.60
N GLY A 47 -10.96 13.66 -2.18
CA GLY A 47 -9.83 14.39 -2.77
C GLY A 47 -8.67 14.64 -1.81
N LEU A 48 -8.75 14.15 -0.56
CA LEU A 48 -7.66 14.25 0.42
C LEU A 48 -6.45 13.40 0.03
N THR A 49 -6.68 12.27 -0.63
CA THR A 49 -5.63 11.41 -1.19
C THR A 49 -5.83 11.23 -2.68
N LYS A 50 -4.73 11.00 -3.39
CA LYS A 50 -4.73 10.76 -4.83
C LYS A 50 -3.87 9.55 -5.14
N SER A 51 -4.29 8.72 -6.09
CA SER A 51 -3.40 7.77 -6.75
C SER A 51 -3.00 8.32 -8.11
N PHE A 52 -1.84 7.89 -8.59
CA PHE A 52 -1.25 8.37 -9.82
C PHE A 52 -0.90 7.21 -10.74
N GLU A 53 -1.15 7.40 -12.03
CA GLU A 53 -0.67 6.51 -13.07
C GLU A 53 0.15 7.31 -14.07
N VAL A 54 1.37 6.86 -14.33
CA VAL A 54 2.28 7.51 -15.30
C VAL A 54 2.29 6.68 -16.57
N PHE A 55 2.09 7.36 -17.70
CA PHE A 55 2.12 6.78 -19.02
C PHE A 55 3.23 7.41 -19.86
N SER A 56 3.81 6.60 -20.73
CA SER A 56 4.67 7.08 -21.81
C SER A 56 3.90 8.02 -22.74
N MET A 57 4.60 8.74 -23.62
CA MET A 57 3.93 9.62 -24.58
C MET A 57 3.13 8.81 -25.61
N SER A 58 3.59 7.60 -25.93
CA SER A 58 2.88 6.59 -26.72
C SER A 58 1.69 5.91 -26.01
N GLY A 59 1.46 6.17 -24.72
CA GLY A 59 0.30 5.66 -23.97
C GLY A 59 0.52 4.32 -23.26
N GLN A 60 1.76 3.83 -23.18
CA GLN A 60 2.09 2.66 -22.37
C GLN A 60 2.10 3.04 -20.89
N LYS A 61 1.43 2.28 -20.03
CA LYS A 61 1.49 2.49 -18.57
C LYS A 61 2.86 2.06 -18.03
N LEU A 62 3.52 2.95 -17.30
CA LEU A 62 4.88 2.77 -16.80
C LEU A 62 4.94 2.63 -15.28
N ILE A 63 4.19 3.46 -14.56
CA ILE A 63 4.26 3.55 -13.09
C ILE A 63 2.86 3.64 -12.50
N ILE A 64 2.63 2.94 -11.39
CA ILE A 64 1.44 3.10 -10.55
C ILE A 64 1.91 3.58 -9.18
N ALA A 65 1.33 4.67 -8.67
CA ALA A 65 1.60 5.17 -7.33
C ALA A 65 0.32 5.25 -6.49
N VAL A 66 0.34 4.58 -5.35
CA VAL A 66 -0.79 4.55 -4.40
C VAL A 66 -0.32 4.95 -3.01
N VAL A 67 -1.18 5.59 -2.23
CA VAL A 67 -0.89 5.90 -0.82
C VAL A 67 -0.70 4.59 -0.05
N ALA A 68 0.39 4.51 0.71
CA ALA A 68 0.76 3.38 1.53
C ALA A 68 0.44 3.68 3.00
N THR A 69 -0.77 3.34 3.43
CA THR A 69 -1.31 3.63 4.76
C THR A 69 -0.79 2.69 5.84
N GLU A 70 -0.05 1.65 5.47
CA GLU A 70 0.55 0.67 6.38
C GLU A 70 1.78 1.21 7.14
N PHE A 71 2.30 2.38 6.77
CA PHE A 71 3.50 2.96 7.36
C PHE A 71 3.20 3.99 8.44
N GLU A 72 4.07 4.02 9.44
CA GLU A 72 3.98 4.86 10.63
C GLU A 72 4.30 6.30 10.23
N GLN A 73 3.28 7.15 10.29
CA GLN A 73 3.44 8.59 10.10
C GLN A 73 3.53 9.24 11.47
N ASP A 74 4.56 10.07 11.67
CA ASP A 74 4.65 10.90 12.87
C ASP A 74 3.39 11.78 12.95
N LYS A 75 2.67 11.68 14.06
CA LYS A 75 1.42 12.44 14.27
C LYS A 75 1.63 13.96 14.21
N ASN A 76 2.86 14.41 14.40
CA ASN A 76 3.25 15.82 14.33
C ASN A 76 3.81 16.23 12.96
N ASP A 77 4.07 15.29 12.04
CA ASP A 77 4.57 15.57 10.70
C ASP A 77 3.57 15.14 9.61
N ASN A 78 2.72 16.10 9.24
CA ASN A 78 1.74 15.96 8.17
C ASN A 78 2.26 16.53 6.83
N SER A 79 3.57 16.76 6.69
CA SER A 79 4.13 17.40 5.49
C SER A 79 4.12 16.50 4.26
N TYR A 80 4.10 15.18 4.44
CA TYR A 80 4.12 14.18 3.38
C TYR A 80 3.17 13.02 3.64
N LEU A 81 2.96 12.20 2.61
CA LEU A 81 2.34 10.89 2.68
C LEU A 81 3.32 9.86 2.11
N PHE A 82 3.29 8.64 2.64
CA PHE A 82 4.01 7.53 2.03
C PHE A 82 3.24 7.03 0.82
N TYR A 83 3.95 6.83 -0.28
CA TYR A 83 3.44 6.25 -1.51
C TYR A 83 4.24 5.04 -1.91
N ARG A 84 3.54 3.98 -2.28
CA ARG A 84 4.11 2.80 -2.94
C ARG A 84 4.07 3.03 -4.44
N LEU A 85 5.25 3.10 -5.06
CA LEU A 85 5.41 3.20 -6.51
C LEU A 85 5.79 1.83 -7.06
N THR A 86 5.01 1.35 -8.02
CA THR A 86 5.27 0.13 -8.79
C THR A 86 5.73 0.53 -10.18
N PHE A 87 6.96 0.16 -10.55
CA PHE A 87 7.54 0.37 -11.87
C PHE A 87 7.26 -0.87 -12.73
N LEU A 88 6.23 -0.79 -13.58
CA LEU A 88 5.64 -1.95 -14.25
C LEU A 88 6.61 -2.65 -15.21
N THR A 89 7.37 -1.88 -15.99
CA THR A 89 8.31 -2.46 -16.96
C THR A 89 9.59 -2.98 -16.32
N ALA A 90 10.01 -2.42 -15.18
CA ALA A 90 11.20 -2.86 -14.45
C ALA A 90 10.90 -3.94 -13.39
N ASN A 91 9.61 -4.25 -13.14
CA ASN A 91 9.15 -5.14 -12.09
C ASN A 91 9.75 -4.84 -10.71
N GLN A 92 9.80 -3.54 -10.35
CA GLN A 92 10.32 -3.08 -9.06
C GLN A 92 9.29 -2.27 -8.30
N VAL A 93 9.42 -2.24 -6.98
CA VAL A 93 8.56 -1.45 -6.09
C VAL A 93 9.44 -0.67 -5.12
N GLY A 94 9.10 0.60 -4.90
CA GLY A 94 9.74 1.43 -3.88
C GLY A 94 8.72 2.26 -3.10
N ILE A 95 9.10 2.66 -1.89
CA ILE A 95 8.28 3.53 -1.04
C ILE A 95 8.88 4.93 -1.04
N PHE A 96 8.08 5.96 -1.29
CA PHE A 96 8.54 7.33 -1.46
C PHE A 96 7.68 8.29 -0.63
N LYS A 97 8.27 9.40 -0.20
CA LYS A 97 7.55 10.50 0.43
C LYS A 97 7.05 11.45 -0.65
N ILE A 98 5.75 11.73 -0.67
CA ILE A 98 5.13 12.75 -1.54
C ILE A 98 4.51 13.81 -0.65
N ALA A 99 4.71 15.09 -0.95
CA ALA A 99 4.13 16.16 -0.15
C ALA A 99 2.60 16.02 -0.04
N ALA A 100 2.06 16.12 1.19
CA ALA A 100 0.63 15.95 1.44
C ALA A 100 -0.18 17.07 0.81
N LEU A 101 0.38 18.29 0.81
CA LEU A 101 -0.12 19.44 0.06
C LEU A 101 0.53 19.48 -1.33
N GLY A 102 -0.27 19.72 -2.36
CA GLY A 102 0.25 19.78 -3.74
C GLY A 102 0.77 18.45 -4.29
N GLN A 103 0.19 17.32 -3.86
CA GLN A 103 0.61 15.95 -4.20
C GLN A 103 0.93 15.76 -5.70
N GLU A 104 0.10 16.28 -6.61
CA GLU A 104 0.31 16.18 -8.06
C GLU A 104 1.64 16.81 -8.49
N LYS A 105 1.92 18.05 -8.05
CA LYS A 105 3.18 18.75 -8.38
C LYS A 105 4.38 18.08 -7.74
N SER A 106 4.25 17.64 -6.48
CA SER A 106 5.31 16.92 -5.79
C SER A 106 5.64 15.59 -6.46
N PHE A 107 4.63 14.84 -6.88
CA PHE A 107 4.81 13.57 -7.59
C PHE A 107 5.41 13.79 -8.98
N ALA A 108 4.88 14.75 -9.75
CA ALA A 108 5.43 15.10 -11.05
C ALA A 108 6.90 15.51 -10.96
N LYS A 109 7.28 16.31 -9.95
CA LYS A 109 8.68 16.67 -9.69
C LYS A 109 9.53 15.46 -9.35
N LEU A 110 9.03 14.55 -8.51
CA LEU A 110 9.74 13.30 -8.15
C LEU A 110 10.03 12.46 -9.40
N ILE A 111 9.04 12.27 -10.27
CA ILE A 111 9.19 11.47 -11.50
C ILE A 111 10.00 12.21 -12.57
N GLY A 112 9.76 13.51 -12.78
CA GLY A 112 10.48 14.30 -13.79
C GLY A 112 11.97 14.43 -13.50
N THR A 113 12.35 14.61 -12.22
CA THR A 113 13.76 14.70 -11.81
C THR A 113 14.47 13.34 -11.74
N SER A 114 13.73 12.23 -11.83
CA SER A 114 14.29 10.88 -11.72
C SER A 114 15.09 10.45 -12.95
N GLY A 115 14.76 11.00 -14.14
CA GLY A 115 15.38 10.61 -15.41
C GLY A 115 15.21 9.13 -15.79
N ILE A 116 14.25 8.43 -15.17
CA ILE A 116 14.04 6.97 -15.36
C ILE A 116 13.26 6.64 -16.63
N ILE A 117 12.54 7.59 -17.24
CA ILE A 117 11.77 7.34 -18.46
C ILE A 117 12.63 7.75 -19.65
N ILE A 118 12.98 6.77 -20.49
CA ILE A 118 13.81 6.94 -21.68
C ILE A 118 13.15 6.15 -22.82
N ASN A 119 12.95 6.80 -23.97
CA ASN A 119 12.37 6.17 -25.16
C ASN A 119 11.06 5.41 -24.86
N ASP A 120 10.12 6.09 -24.19
CA ASP A 120 8.82 5.55 -23.78
C ASP A 120 8.83 4.35 -22.83
N LYS A 121 9.99 3.98 -22.27
CA LYS A 121 10.12 2.89 -21.30
C LYS A 121 10.82 3.38 -20.04
N VAL A 122 10.65 2.63 -18.98
CA VAL A 122 11.45 2.83 -17.77
C VAL A 122 12.79 2.10 -17.91
N ASP A 123 13.89 2.81 -17.70
CA ASP A 123 15.24 2.26 -17.63
C ASP A 123 15.46 1.54 -16.29
N GLU A 124 15.70 0.23 -16.32
CA GLU A 124 15.80 -0.60 -15.12
C GLU A 124 16.98 -0.22 -14.21
N THR A 125 18.10 0.20 -14.79
CA THR A 125 19.29 0.56 -14.03
C THR A 125 19.03 1.85 -13.27
N LYS A 126 18.47 2.84 -13.96
CA LYS A 126 18.10 4.10 -13.33
C LYS A 126 16.99 3.94 -12.30
N VAL A 127 16.06 3.01 -12.47
CA VAL A 127 15.06 2.70 -11.42
C VAL A 127 15.72 2.17 -10.16
N LYS A 128 16.68 1.25 -10.29
CA LYS A 128 17.41 0.72 -9.14
C LYS A 128 18.13 1.84 -8.39
N GLU A 129 18.84 2.71 -9.12
CA GLU A 129 19.54 3.87 -8.57
C GLU A 129 18.56 4.87 -7.93
N PHE A 130 17.41 5.09 -8.58
CA PHE A 130 16.37 5.99 -8.09
C PHE A 130 15.73 5.47 -6.79
N ILE A 131 15.39 4.18 -6.74
CA ILE A 131 14.90 3.53 -5.52
C ILE A 131 15.97 3.62 -4.43
N ALA A 132 17.22 3.27 -4.72
CA ALA A 132 18.30 3.31 -3.73
C ALA A 132 18.55 4.72 -3.17
N SER A 133 18.37 5.76 -3.98
CA SER A 133 18.67 7.15 -3.59
C SER A 133 17.50 7.92 -2.98
N LYS A 134 16.27 7.62 -3.37
CA LYS A 134 15.07 8.40 -2.99
C LYS A 134 14.01 7.59 -2.27
N SER A 135 14.06 6.25 -2.35
CA SER A 135 13.13 5.44 -1.58
C SER A 135 13.46 5.54 -0.09
N VAL A 136 12.42 5.44 0.72
CA VAL A 136 12.49 5.41 2.16
C VAL A 136 12.08 4.02 2.65
N THR A 137 12.61 3.63 3.81
CA THR A 137 12.17 2.44 4.53
C THR A 137 11.49 2.87 5.82
N PRO A 138 10.25 3.39 5.75
CA PRO A 138 9.54 3.82 6.93
C PRO A 138 9.24 2.65 7.85
N ARG A 139 9.14 2.94 9.15
CA ARG A 139 8.61 1.96 10.11
C ARG A 139 7.19 1.64 9.70
N ILE A 140 6.85 0.36 9.72
CA ILE A 140 5.48 -0.07 9.47
C ILE A 140 4.68 0.37 10.71
N ALA A 141 3.57 1.11 10.53
CA ALA A 141 2.68 1.49 11.65
C ALA A 141 2.09 0.27 12.36
N VAL A 142 2.15 -0.84 11.62
CA VAL A 142 1.75 -2.16 12.02
C VAL A 142 2.98 -2.88 12.56
N ASP A 143 3.08 -2.91 13.88
CA ASP A 143 3.73 -4.04 14.50
C ASP A 143 2.85 -5.27 14.25
N TYR A 144 3.26 -6.10 13.29
CA TYR A 144 2.62 -7.39 12.98
C TYR A 144 2.94 -8.44 14.04
N THR A 145 3.51 -8.09 15.20
CA THR A 145 3.78 -9.04 16.28
C THR A 145 2.52 -9.87 16.52
N PRO A 146 2.52 -11.15 16.10
CA PRO A 146 1.37 -11.99 16.30
C PRO A 146 1.22 -12.13 17.81
N VAL A 147 0.06 -11.75 18.34
CA VAL A 147 -0.27 -12.11 19.72
C VAL A 147 -0.14 -13.63 19.81
N ASN A 148 0.50 -14.14 20.87
CA ASN A 148 0.67 -15.59 21.00
C ASN A 148 -0.72 -16.26 21.01
N ARG A 149 -0.97 -17.11 20.01
CA ARG A 149 -2.26 -17.74 19.73
C ARG A 149 -2.12 -19.23 19.72
N ASN A 150 -3.07 -19.89 20.35
CA ASN A 150 -3.09 -21.33 20.43
C ASN A 150 -4.02 -21.87 19.34
N ARG A 151 -3.45 -22.52 18.33
CA ARG A 151 -4.20 -23.10 17.19
C ARG A 151 -5.20 -24.19 17.61
N ALA A 152 -4.97 -24.80 18.78
CA ALA A 152 -5.85 -25.81 19.35
C ALA A 152 -6.93 -25.21 20.28
N TRP A 153 -6.84 -23.92 20.62
CA TRP A 153 -7.78 -23.29 21.55
C TRP A 153 -9.02 -22.75 20.83
N PRO A 154 -10.23 -22.93 21.39
CA PRO A 154 -11.45 -22.38 20.83
C PRO A 154 -11.37 -20.85 20.68
N ILE A 155 -12.00 -20.33 19.63
CA ILE A 155 -12.12 -18.89 19.39
C ILE A 155 -13.46 -18.42 19.91
N ASP A 156 -13.42 -17.39 20.75
CA ASP A 156 -14.60 -16.68 21.19
C ASP A 156 -14.70 -15.35 20.46
N ILE A 157 -15.93 -15.01 20.08
CA ILE A 157 -16.28 -13.73 19.50
C ILE A 157 -17.34 -13.14 20.43
N LYS A 158 -17.15 -11.89 20.85
CA LYS A 158 -17.95 -11.22 21.87
C LYS A 158 -18.87 -10.15 21.26
N GLN A 159 -19.86 -9.69 22.04
CA GLN A 159 -20.83 -8.67 21.63
C GLN A 159 -20.18 -7.29 21.34
N ASP A 160 -19.06 -6.98 21.98
CA ASP A 160 -18.27 -5.76 21.73
C ASP A 160 -17.37 -5.87 20.48
N HIS A 161 -17.59 -6.91 19.69
CA HIS A 161 -16.85 -7.27 18.49
C HIS A 161 -15.38 -7.65 18.68
N THR A 162 -15.00 -8.00 19.91
CA THR A 162 -13.68 -8.55 20.20
C THR A 162 -13.59 -10.03 19.86
N ILE A 163 -12.39 -10.46 19.48
CA ILE A 163 -12.03 -11.85 19.24
C ILE A 163 -11.07 -12.25 20.35
N GLU A 164 -11.42 -13.29 21.10
CA GLU A 164 -10.65 -13.76 22.24
C GLU A 164 -10.19 -15.20 22.07
N GLN A 165 -9.00 -15.48 22.60
CA GLN A 165 -8.51 -16.81 22.92
C GLN A 165 -7.92 -16.79 24.33
N ASN A 166 -8.30 -17.76 25.17
CA ASN A 166 -7.77 -17.89 26.53
C ASN A 166 -7.85 -16.57 27.33
N SER A 167 -9.01 -15.89 27.27
CA SER A 167 -9.26 -14.60 27.91
C SER A 167 -8.30 -13.46 27.50
N LYS A 168 -7.65 -13.58 26.34
CA LYS A 168 -6.86 -12.52 25.72
C LYS A 168 -7.50 -12.09 24.42
N ILE A 169 -7.60 -10.78 24.22
CA ILE A 169 -8.04 -10.20 22.95
C ILE A 169 -6.93 -10.41 21.92
N ILE A 170 -7.25 -11.15 20.87
CA ILE A 170 -6.33 -11.47 19.77
C ILE A 170 -6.65 -10.71 18.49
N GLY A 171 -7.79 -10.02 18.44
CA GLY A 171 -8.21 -9.15 17.36
C GLY A 171 -9.61 -8.57 17.60
N THR A 172 -10.11 -7.83 16.64
CA THR A 172 -11.50 -7.34 16.57
C THR A 172 -12.04 -7.58 15.17
N PHE A 173 -13.37 -7.68 15.04
CA PHE A 173 -14.02 -7.72 13.73
C PHE A 173 -14.93 -6.51 13.56
N LYS A 174 -15.19 -6.16 12.30
CA LYS A 174 -16.13 -5.10 11.95
C LYS A 174 -16.94 -5.51 10.73
N ASN A 175 -18.26 -5.38 10.83
CA ASN A 175 -19.15 -5.43 9.68
C ASN A 175 -19.07 -4.08 8.94
N THR A 176 -18.68 -4.10 7.67
CA THR A 176 -18.54 -2.89 6.84
C THR A 176 -19.75 -2.64 5.94
N GLY A 177 -20.76 -3.50 5.99
CA GLY A 177 -22.03 -3.37 5.29
C GLY A 177 -22.43 -4.62 4.53
N SER A 178 -23.58 -4.53 3.86
CA SER A 178 -24.14 -5.57 3.02
C SER A 178 -24.62 -4.97 1.70
N SER A 179 -24.34 -5.63 0.57
CA SER A 179 -24.83 -5.21 -0.75
C SER A 179 -25.12 -6.43 -1.62
N ASN A 180 -26.28 -6.43 -2.30
CA ASN A 180 -26.69 -7.51 -3.20
C ASN A 180 -26.60 -8.93 -2.59
N GLY A 181 -26.91 -9.07 -1.29
CA GLY A 181 -26.83 -10.35 -0.58
C GLY A 181 -25.41 -10.81 -0.21
N VAL A 182 -24.41 -9.97 -0.46
CA VAL A 182 -23.02 -10.15 -0.02
C VAL A 182 -22.81 -9.34 1.26
N ASP A 183 -22.28 -9.98 2.30
CA ASP A 183 -21.86 -9.32 3.53
C ASP A 183 -20.34 -9.04 3.52
N PHE A 184 -19.93 -7.88 4.01
CA PHE A 184 -18.53 -7.42 4.00
C PHE A 184 -18.02 -7.21 5.42
N TYR A 185 -16.79 -7.66 5.66
CA TYR A 185 -16.17 -7.61 6.98
C TYR A 185 -14.68 -7.30 6.90
N GLU A 186 -14.15 -6.79 8.02
CA GLU A 186 -12.73 -6.58 8.27
C GLU A 186 -12.35 -7.23 9.61
N ILE A 187 -11.17 -7.87 9.67
CA ILE A 187 -10.50 -8.27 10.92
C ILE A 187 -9.32 -7.34 11.17
N ALA A 188 -9.23 -6.82 12.39
CA ALA A 188 -8.09 -6.07 12.87
C ALA A 188 -7.37 -6.76 14.03
N LEU A 189 -6.07 -6.48 14.18
CA LEU A 189 -5.30 -6.80 15.38
C LEU A 189 -5.78 -5.93 16.57
N PRO A 190 -5.44 -6.29 17.82
CA PRO A 190 -5.74 -5.44 18.98
C PRO A 190 -5.14 -4.03 18.88
N SER A 191 -4.08 -3.87 18.09
CA SER A 191 -3.49 -2.56 17.75
C SER A 191 -4.37 -1.69 16.85
N GLY A 192 -5.48 -2.22 16.33
CA GLY A 192 -6.39 -1.54 15.40
C GLY A 192 -6.05 -1.72 13.92
N VAL A 193 -5.01 -2.50 13.60
CA VAL A 193 -4.60 -2.71 12.21
C VAL A 193 -5.45 -3.76 11.52
N THR A 194 -6.13 -3.39 10.43
CA THR A 194 -6.83 -4.33 9.56
C THR A 194 -5.87 -5.28 8.84
N ILE A 195 -5.97 -6.57 9.15
CA ILE A 195 -5.12 -7.62 8.56
C ILE A 195 -5.84 -8.45 7.50
N ALA A 196 -7.18 -8.45 7.52
CA ALA A 196 -7.97 -9.18 6.56
C ALA A 196 -9.24 -8.42 6.21
N LYS A 197 -9.62 -8.46 4.93
CA LYS A 197 -10.92 -8.00 4.43
C LYS A 197 -11.57 -9.15 3.69
N PHE A 198 -12.84 -9.40 3.94
CA PHE A 198 -13.50 -10.55 3.33
C PHE A 198 -14.96 -10.29 3.09
N SER A 199 -15.49 -11.02 2.13
CA SER A 199 -16.89 -10.97 1.76
C SER A 199 -17.41 -12.35 1.41
N PHE A 200 -18.66 -12.62 1.73
CA PHE A 200 -19.31 -13.89 1.43
C PHE A 200 -20.82 -13.70 1.27
N THR A 201 -21.46 -14.65 0.60
CA THR A 201 -22.92 -14.77 0.52
C THR A 201 -23.42 -15.90 1.43
N GLY A 202 -24.74 -16.02 1.65
CA GLY A 202 -25.32 -17.17 2.35
C GLY A 202 -25.16 -17.16 3.88
N GLY A 203 -24.74 -16.04 4.48
CA GLY A 203 -24.71 -15.81 5.91
C GLY A 203 -23.85 -16.82 6.69
N ASN A 204 -24.43 -17.47 7.71
CA ASN A 204 -23.76 -18.54 8.47
C ASN A 204 -23.44 -19.80 7.66
N ASN A 205 -23.84 -19.90 6.39
CA ASN A 205 -23.46 -20.98 5.48
C ASN A 205 -22.36 -20.57 4.49
N ALA A 206 -21.89 -19.31 4.51
CA ALA A 206 -20.75 -18.76 3.77
C ALA A 206 -20.45 -19.41 2.41
N GLN A 207 -20.89 -18.76 1.34
CA GLN A 207 -20.61 -19.16 -0.03
C GLN A 207 -19.77 -18.08 -0.73
N ASN A 208 -18.99 -18.51 -1.73
CA ASN A 208 -18.18 -17.63 -2.58
C ASN A 208 -17.32 -16.65 -1.77
N MET A 209 -16.66 -17.14 -0.72
CA MET A 209 -15.91 -16.27 0.17
C MET A 209 -14.66 -15.72 -0.54
N GLU A 210 -14.61 -14.41 -0.70
CA GLU A 210 -13.43 -13.70 -1.13
C GLU A 210 -12.67 -13.19 0.10
N MET A 211 -11.38 -13.44 0.15
CA MET A 211 -10.51 -13.08 1.26
C MET A 211 -9.30 -12.32 0.73
N PHE A 212 -9.08 -11.13 1.26
CA PHE A 212 -7.86 -10.36 1.13
C PHE A 212 -7.11 -10.38 2.45
N THR A 213 -5.81 -10.71 2.43
CA THR A 213 -4.94 -10.69 3.61
C THR A 213 -3.79 -9.71 3.40
N ALA A 214 -3.57 -8.80 4.36
CA ALA A 214 -2.53 -7.78 4.29
C ALA A 214 -1.11 -8.36 4.26
N LYS A 215 -0.88 -9.47 4.99
CA LYS A 215 0.41 -10.17 5.06
C LYS A 215 0.96 -10.55 3.68
N ASP A 216 0.10 -11.06 2.80
CA ASP A 216 0.47 -11.54 1.47
C ASP A 216 0.09 -10.53 0.36
N ASN A 217 -0.65 -9.48 0.72
CA ASN A 217 -1.26 -8.51 -0.19
C ASN A 217 -2.01 -9.17 -1.37
N TYR A 218 -2.75 -10.24 -1.09
CA TYR A 218 -3.39 -11.08 -2.10
C TYR A 218 -4.86 -11.35 -1.80
N LYS A 219 -5.69 -11.28 -2.85
CA LYS A 219 -7.13 -11.61 -2.82
C LYS A 219 -7.35 -12.98 -3.46
N ARG A 220 -8.06 -13.86 -2.75
CA ARG A 220 -8.34 -15.25 -3.16
C ARG A 220 -9.74 -15.68 -2.74
N VAL A 221 -10.29 -16.63 -3.49
CA VAL A 221 -11.48 -17.36 -3.05
C VAL A 221 -11.02 -18.48 -2.11
N VAL A 222 -11.58 -18.53 -0.91
CA VAL A 222 -11.18 -19.50 0.12
C VAL A 222 -12.39 -20.36 0.50
N PRO A 223 -12.30 -21.69 0.43
CA PRO A 223 -13.35 -22.56 0.93
C PRO A 223 -13.33 -22.57 2.47
N ILE A 224 -14.44 -22.22 3.10
CA ILE A 224 -14.64 -22.38 4.55
C ILE A 224 -15.51 -23.62 4.79
N PRO A 225 -14.99 -24.68 5.44
CA PRO A 225 -15.76 -25.89 5.68
C PRO A 225 -17.02 -25.63 6.51
N GLN A 226 -18.16 -26.16 6.07
CA GLN A 226 -19.38 -26.16 6.86
C GLN A 226 -19.32 -27.31 7.88
N ALA A 227 -18.76 -27.05 9.06
CA ALA A 227 -18.53 -28.12 10.03
C ALA A 227 -19.67 -28.34 11.05
N ASP A 228 -20.56 -27.37 11.28
CA ASP A 228 -21.44 -27.41 12.45
C ASP A 228 -22.93 -27.20 12.14
N LYS A 229 -23.77 -27.94 12.88
CA LYS A 229 -25.21 -27.67 13.02
C LYS A 229 -25.36 -26.33 13.76
N ILE A 230 -25.95 -25.33 13.11
CA ILE A 230 -26.21 -24.02 13.72
C ILE A 230 -27.32 -24.19 14.77
N LEU A 231 -26.95 -24.34 16.05
CA LEU A 231 -27.91 -24.65 17.11
C LEU A 231 -28.63 -23.41 17.66
N ALA A 232 -27.94 -22.27 17.80
CA ALA A 232 -28.54 -20.97 18.13
C ALA A 232 -27.54 -19.84 17.82
N ALA A 233 -27.87 -18.95 16.89
CA ALA A 233 -27.09 -17.74 16.67
C ALA A 233 -27.48 -16.68 17.71
N ASP A 234 -26.51 -16.15 18.45
CA ASP A 234 -26.76 -14.97 19.27
C ASP A 234 -26.70 -13.73 18.36
N ALA A 235 -27.88 -13.25 17.97
CA ALA A 235 -28.01 -12.09 17.09
C ALA A 235 -27.44 -10.81 17.70
N SER A 236 -27.18 -10.78 19.01
CA SER A 236 -26.55 -9.63 19.68
C SER A 236 -25.04 -9.51 19.41
N ILE A 237 -24.40 -10.56 18.89
CA ILE A 237 -22.97 -10.56 18.54
C ILE A 237 -22.79 -10.15 17.07
N ASP A 238 -23.29 -10.98 16.16
CA ASP A 238 -23.44 -10.68 14.73
C ASP A 238 -24.31 -11.77 14.09
N LYS A 239 -25.12 -11.42 13.10
CA LYS A 239 -25.96 -12.37 12.36
C LYS A 239 -25.16 -13.54 11.75
N ASN A 240 -23.88 -13.33 11.47
CA ASN A 240 -22.95 -14.28 10.84
C ASN A 240 -21.89 -14.83 11.82
N GLN A 241 -22.14 -14.82 13.12
CA GLN A 241 -21.17 -15.20 14.16
C GLN A 241 -20.46 -16.55 13.91
N PHE A 242 -21.14 -17.56 13.37
CA PHE A 242 -20.55 -18.89 13.17
C PHE A 242 -19.60 -18.90 11.98
N THR A 243 -19.96 -18.21 10.90
CA THR A 243 -19.04 -17.97 9.79
C THR A 243 -17.83 -17.18 10.24
N LEU A 244 -18.02 -16.12 11.02
CA LEU A 244 -16.91 -15.32 11.56
C LEU A 244 -15.96 -16.19 12.39
N LYS A 245 -16.46 -17.05 13.29
CA LYS A 245 -15.61 -17.99 14.06
C LYS A 245 -14.74 -18.88 13.16
N ARG A 246 -15.32 -19.44 12.10
CA ARG A 246 -14.58 -20.30 11.14
C ARG A 246 -13.54 -19.51 10.35
N ILE A 247 -13.86 -18.28 9.94
CA ILE A 247 -12.93 -17.40 9.22
C ILE A 247 -11.76 -17.01 10.13
N VAL A 248 -12.04 -16.63 11.37
CA VAL A 248 -10.99 -16.32 12.36
C VAL A 248 -10.13 -17.56 12.60
N LYS A 249 -10.72 -18.76 12.71
CA LYS A 249 -9.95 -20.02 12.83
C LYS A 249 -9.00 -20.22 11.65
N TRP A 250 -9.50 -20.01 10.43
CA TRP A 250 -8.69 -20.09 9.22
C TRP A 250 -7.53 -19.08 9.22
N LEU A 251 -7.78 -17.84 9.68
CA LEU A 251 -6.74 -16.81 9.81
C LEU A 251 -5.68 -17.18 10.85
N VAL A 252 -6.07 -17.75 12.00
CA VAL A 252 -5.15 -18.22 13.05
C VAL A 252 -4.32 -19.41 12.56
N ASP A 253 -4.94 -20.37 11.88
CA ASP A 253 -4.26 -21.55 11.35
C ASP A 253 -3.25 -21.19 10.25
N GLY A 254 -3.62 -20.23 9.39
CA GLY A 254 -2.76 -19.67 8.34
C GLY A 254 -1.73 -18.63 8.81
N GLN A 255 -1.68 -18.32 10.11
CA GLN A 255 -0.79 -17.30 10.69
C GLN A 255 -0.95 -15.91 10.06
N TYR A 256 -2.18 -15.54 9.71
CA TYR A 256 -2.57 -14.20 9.26
C TYR A 256 -3.06 -13.36 10.43
N LEU A 257 -3.93 -13.97 11.24
CA LEU A 257 -4.14 -13.64 12.64
C LEU A 257 -3.31 -14.64 13.43
#